data_AF-A0A2D8MLY7-F1
#
_entry.id   AF-A0A2D8MLY7-F1
#
_cell.length_a   1.000
_cell.length_b   1.000
_cell.length_c   1.000
_cell.angle_alpha   90.00
_cell.angle_beta   90.00
_cell.angle_gamma   90.00
#
_symmetry.space_group_name_H-M   'P 1'
#
loop_
_entity.id
_entity.type
_entity.pdbx_description
1 polymer ?
#
loop_
_entity_poly.entity_id
_entity_poly.type
_entity_poly.pdbx_seq_one_letter_code
_entity_poly.pdbx_strand_id
1 'polypeptide(L)'
;MKKLPLATQEIGSMRKPRWLVNLLKNKNISSEMKQKARDDVSLLNLKMFENLGLDVVYDGEAKRVEMYEYTIHRIEGITLAGRIRSWDNKYYNKGRCIKKLKYKGPYHLDEFLFVKENTNNLIKLPITGAYTLADWSYNEYYKSKEDFVMDISKNIIRPLIKDLVKEGADFIQIDEPAATTHPEEMNLVVESFNESIKGINAKYGIHICYSGNYSDMYPQVLEMKNHQYELEFANRDSWKKGMQHSNRKGYASFMKTFKEYGEKKEIGLGVLDVHVDDIEPPELVRDRILYAAKMADDPNLIHVNPDCGLRTRTREISFSKLKSMVTGTKMAKKKLEL
;
A
#
# COMPACT_ATOMS: atom_id res chain seq x y z
N MET A 1 -8.16 -14.56 -13.83
CA MET A 1 -8.70 -14.38 -12.46
C MET A 1 -10.16 -13.97 -12.55
N LYS A 2 -11.00 -14.38 -11.60
CA LYS A 2 -12.41 -13.94 -11.53
C LYS A 2 -12.43 -12.42 -11.35
N LYS A 3 -13.18 -11.69 -12.18
CA LYS A 3 -13.40 -10.25 -11.96
C LYS A 3 -14.18 -10.09 -10.65
N LEU A 4 -13.68 -9.26 -9.75
CA LEU A 4 -14.32 -8.95 -8.48
C LEU A 4 -14.62 -7.45 -8.45
N PRO A 5 -15.68 -7.01 -9.17
CA PRO A 5 -15.99 -5.60 -9.26
C PRO A 5 -16.28 -5.05 -7.87
N LEU A 6 -15.72 -3.87 -7.58
CA LEU A 6 -15.81 -3.22 -6.28
C LEU A 6 -15.34 -4.13 -5.14
N ALA A 7 -14.31 -4.94 -5.36
CA ALA A 7 -13.65 -5.67 -4.29
C ALA A 7 -13.09 -4.68 -3.26
N THR A 8 -13.42 -4.93 -2.00
CA THR A 8 -13.01 -4.13 -0.86
C THR A 8 -11.70 -4.66 -0.31
N GLN A 9 -10.78 -3.74 0.00
CA GLN A 9 -9.48 -4.08 0.53
C GLN A 9 -8.97 -3.00 1.47
N GLU A 10 -8.02 -3.37 2.31
CA GLU A 10 -7.19 -2.43 3.06
C GLU A 10 -5.85 -2.20 2.33
N ILE A 11 -5.10 -1.16 2.68
CA ILE A 11 -3.85 -0.82 1.99
C ILE A 11 -2.64 -1.58 2.53
N GLY A 12 -2.58 -1.82 3.84
CA GLY A 12 -1.53 -2.63 4.46
C GLY A 12 -1.53 -2.48 5.98
N SER A 13 -1.24 -1.27 6.48
CA SER A 13 -0.91 -1.09 7.90
C SER A 13 -2.11 -0.78 8.80
N MET A 14 -2.10 -1.35 10.01
CA MET A 14 -3.01 -1.04 11.12
C MET A 14 -2.24 -0.57 12.35
N ARG A 15 -2.88 0.24 13.19
CA ARG A 15 -2.25 0.69 14.43
C ARG A 15 -2.06 -0.48 15.39
N LYS A 16 -0.80 -0.65 15.82
CA LYS A 16 -0.43 -1.62 16.85
C LYS A 16 -1.06 -1.23 18.19
N PRO A 17 -1.69 -2.17 18.90
CA PRO A 17 -2.19 -1.91 20.24
C PRO A 17 -1.08 -1.40 21.17
N ARG A 18 -1.43 -0.51 22.11
CA ARG A 18 -0.47 0.06 23.06
C ARG A 18 0.24 -1.02 23.89
N TRP A 19 -0.50 -2.06 24.29
CA TRP A 19 0.06 -3.19 25.02
C TRP A 19 1.14 -3.92 24.21
N LEU A 20 0.94 -4.12 22.90
CA LEU A 20 1.92 -4.76 22.03
C LEU A 20 3.18 -3.89 21.97
N VAL A 21 3.03 -2.58 21.73
CA VAL A 21 4.18 -1.66 21.68
C VAL A 21 5.00 -1.71 22.98
N ASN A 22 4.34 -1.75 24.14
CA ASN A 22 5.02 -1.85 25.44
C ASN A 22 5.75 -3.19 25.60
N LEU A 23 5.10 -4.30 25.25
CA LEU A 23 5.67 -5.64 25.32
C LEU A 23 6.93 -5.76 24.46
N LEU A 24 6.90 -5.20 23.24
CA LEU A 24 8.04 -5.25 22.31
C LEU A 24 9.25 -4.45 22.79
N LYS A 25 9.02 -3.34 23.50
CA LYS A 25 10.07 -2.50 24.09
C LYS A 25 10.68 -3.12 25.35
N ASN A 26 9.99 -4.04 26.02
CA ASN A 26 10.49 -4.67 27.23
C ASN A 26 11.64 -5.64 26.90
N LYS A 27 12.84 -5.37 27.46
CA LYS A 27 14.04 -6.19 27.23
C LYS A 27 14.00 -7.53 27.95
N ASN A 28 13.16 -7.67 28.98
CA ASN A 28 13.03 -8.90 29.79
C ASN A 28 12.09 -9.94 29.16
N ILE A 29 11.43 -9.61 28.04
CA ILE A 29 10.54 -10.52 27.32
C ILE A 29 11.32 -11.19 26.18
N SER A 30 11.21 -12.52 26.09
CA SER A 30 11.89 -13.32 25.07
C SER A 30 11.45 -12.93 23.64
N SER A 31 12.33 -13.19 22.67
CA SER A 31 12.02 -13.02 21.24
C SER A 31 10.81 -13.84 20.81
N GLU A 32 10.70 -15.08 21.30
CA GLU A 32 9.58 -15.98 21.04
C GLU A 32 8.24 -15.39 21.51
N MET A 33 8.18 -14.89 22.75
CA MET A 33 6.96 -14.27 23.29
C MET A 33 6.59 -12.99 22.50
N LYS A 34 7.60 -12.22 22.09
CA LYS A 34 7.37 -11.05 21.22
C LYS A 34 6.83 -11.45 19.85
N GLN A 35 7.32 -12.54 19.27
CA GLN A 35 6.84 -13.05 17.99
C GLN A 35 5.40 -13.53 18.11
N LYS A 36 5.10 -14.35 19.12
CA LYS A 36 3.73 -14.80 19.41
C LYS A 36 2.75 -13.63 19.58
N ALA A 37 3.13 -12.59 20.32
CA ALA A 37 2.30 -11.40 20.49
C ALA A 37 2.04 -10.64 19.16
N ARG A 38 2.96 -10.70 18.20
CA ARG A 38 2.74 -10.14 16.85
C ARG A 38 1.79 -11.01 16.05
N ASP A 39 1.96 -12.32 16.12
CA ASP A 39 1.11 -13.30 15.45
C ASP A 39 -0.34 -13.19 15.97
N ASP A 40 -0.54 -13.03 17.28
CA ASP A 40 -1.87 -12.80 17.86
C ASP A 40 -2.53 -11.52 17.32
N VAL A 41 -1.77 -10.43 17.16
CA VAL A 41 -2.30 -9.17 16.59
C VAL A 41 -2.54 -9.29 15.08
N SER A 42 -1.69 -10.01 14.36
CA SER A 42 -1.84 -10.35 12.95
C SER A 42 -3.16 -11.10 12.72
N LEU A 43 -3.39 -12.16 13.50
CA LEU A 43 -4.64 -12.93 13.48
C LEU A 43 -5.85 -12.09 13.87
N LEU A 44 -5.75 -11.25 14.91
CA LEU A 44 -6.83 -10.36 15.32
C LEU A 44 -7.24 -9.40 14.19
N ASN A 45 -6.27 -8.80 13.49
CA ASN A 45 -6.53 -7.90 12.37
C ASN A 45 -7.19 -8.67 11.22
N LEU A 46 -6.66 -9.84 10.86
CA LEU A 46 -7.22 -10.73 9.84
C LEU A 46 -8.70 -11.03 10.12
N LYS A 47 -9.02 -11.53 11.31
CA LYS A 47 -10.40 -11.87 11.69
C LYS A 47 -11.30 -10.64 11.75
N MET A 48 -10.77 -9.49 12.12
CA MET A 48 -11.51 -8.23 12.04
C MET A 48 -11.86 -7.86 10.59
N PHE A 49 -10.91 -7.96 9.65
CA PHE A 49 -11.15 -7.66 8.23
C PHE A 49 -12.15 -8.64 7.60
N GLU A 50 -12.01 -9.93 7.88
CA GLU A 50 -12.96 -10.97 7.44
C GLU A 50 -14.37 -10.72 7.97
N ASN A 51 -14.50 -10.42 9.28
CA ASN A 51 -15.79 -10.12 9.90
C ASN A 51 -16.45 -8.85 9.37
N LEU A 52 -15.65 -7.85 8.95
CA LEU A 52 -16.16 -6.66 8.27
C LEU A 52 -16.65 -6.99 6.85
N GLY A 53 -16.12 -8.05 6.24
CA GLY A 53 -16.44 -8.49 4.89
C GLY A 53 -15.53 -7.89 3.83
N LEU A 54 -14.24 -7.66 4.14
CA LEU A 54 -13.24 -7.30 3.12
C LEU A 54 -13.01 -8.49 2.17
N ASP A 55 -12.89 -8.22 0.88
CA ASP A 55 -12.68 -9.24 -0.16
C ASP A 55 -11.19 -9.63 -0.26
N VAL A 56 -10.29 -8.66 -0.08
CA VAL A 56 -8.83 -8.82 -0.14
C VAL A 56 -8.21 -8.32 1.17
N VAL A 57 -7.32 -9.11 1.77
CA VAL A 57 -6.74 -8.85 3.10
C VAL A 57 -5.23 -9.10 3.15
N TYR A 58 -4.57 -8.47 4.11
CA TYR A 58 -3.27 -8.91 4.63
C TYR A 58 -3.37 -9.10 6.14
N ASP A 59 -2.55 -8.44 6.97
CA ASP A 59 -2.63 -8.59 8.43
C ASP A 59 -2.50 -7.28 9.22
N GLY A 60 -2.56 -6.13 8.56
CA GLY A 60 -2.30 -4.86 9.23
C GLY A 60 -0.81 -4.56 9.45
N GLU A 61 0.10 -5.32 8.82
CA GLU A 61 1.55 -5.24 8.99
C GLU A 61 1.97 -5.34 10.47
N ALA A 62 1.30 -6.24 11.19
CA ALA A 62 1.43 -6.37 12.65
C ALA A 62 2.86 -6.76 13.07
N LYS A 63 3.58 -7.46 12.20
CA LYS A 63 4.94 -7.96 12.44
C LYS A 63 6.04 -6.93 12.13
N ARG A 64 5.71 -5.84 11.43
CA ARG A 64 6.67 -4.83 10.97
C ARG A 64 6.81 -3.65 11.94
N VAL A 65 7.99 -3.04 12.05
CA VAL A 65 8.14 -1.79 12.82
C VAL A 65 7.59 -0.60 12.04
N GLU A 66 7.95 -0.52 10.77
CA GLU A 66 7.77 0.58 9.83
C GLU A 66 8.16 0.00 8.46
N MET A 67 7.54 0.42 7.35
CA MET A 67 7.74 -0.19 6.02
C MET A 67 9.21 -0.13 5.55
N TYR A 68 9.86 1.01 5.77
CA TYR A 68 11.23 1.28 5.34
C TYR A 68 12.22 0.67 6.31
N GLU A 69 12.15 1.01 7.60
CA GLU A 69 13.16 0.54 8.57
C GLU A 69 13.13 -0.99 8.67
N TYR A 70 11.95 -1.62 8.61
CA TYR A 70 11.84 -3.07 8.60
C TYR A 70 12.71 -3.67 7.49
N THR A 71 12.55 -3.16 6.27
CA THR A 71 13.27 -3.62 5.08
C THR A 71 14.78 -3.34 5.15
N ILE A 72 15.18 -2.14 5.57
CA ILE A 72 16.60 -1.76 5.63
C ILE A 72 17.43 -2.69 6.53
N HIS A 73 16.90 -3.12 7.68
CA HIS A 73 17.60 -4.08 8.56
C HIS A 73 17.95 -5.41 7.89
N ARG A 74 17.22 -5.78 6.82
CA ARG A 74 17.33 -7.07 6.11
C ARG A 74 18.16 -7.00 4.83
N ILE A 75 18.68 -5.82 4.48
CA ILE A 75 19.54 -5.65 3.31
C ILE A 75 20.99 -5.58 3.77
N GLU A 76 21.88 -6.41 3.20
CA GLU A 76 23.30 -6.22 3.41
C GLU A 76 23.79 -5.05 2.55
N GLY A 77 24.64 -4.20 3.12
CA GLY A 77 25.22 -3.05 2.41
C GLY A 77 24.63 -1.70 2.83
N ILE A 78 23.49 -1.73 3.52
CA ILE A 78 22.89 -0.56 4.15
C ILE A 78 23.09 -0.63 5.67
N THR A 79 23.53 0.47 6.28
CA THR A 79 23.59 0.64 7.73
C THR A 79 22.72 1.81 8.17
N LEU A 80 22.19 1.80 9.38
CA LEU A 80 21.39 2.93 9.88
C LEU A 80 22.30 4.09 10.33
N ALA A 81 21.95 5.31 9.91
CA ALA A 81 22.60 6.56 10.30
C ALA A 81 22.23 7.04 11.72
N GLY A 82 21.30 6.35 12.38
CA GLY A 82 20.65 6.84 13.60
C GLY A 82 19.47 7.76 13.32
N ARG A 83 18.94 8.39 14.38
CA ARG A 83 17.70 9.18 14.33
C ARG A 83 17.96 10.55 13.69
N ILE A 84 17.43 10.74 12.48
CA ILE A 84 17.53 11.98 11.73
C ILE A 84 16.17 12.68 11.72
N ARG A 85 16.19 13.99 11.97
CA ARG A 85 15.00 14.84 11.90
C ARG A 85 14.49 14.89 10.47
N SER A 86 13.21 14.56 10.27
CA SER A 86 12.56 14.57 8.95
C SER A 86 11.61 15.75 8.81
N TRP A 87 10.65 15.88 9.73
CA TRP A 87 9.69 16.99 9.75
C TRP A 87 9.28 17.31 11.17
N ASP A 88 9.25 18.60 11.52
CA ASP A 88 8.97 19.08 12.87
C ASP A 88 9.74 18.28 13.94
N ASN A 89 9.11 17.63 14.93
CA ASN A 89 9.79 16.83 15.95
C ASN A 89 9.79 15.33 15.64
N LYS A 90 9.57 14.94 14.37
CA LYS A 90 9.60 13.54 13.92
C LYS A 90 11.00 13.16 13.44
N TYR A 91 11.46 12.01 13.92
CA TYR A 91 12.78 11.46 13.63
C TYR A 91 12.64 10.05 13.06
N TYR A 92 13.43 9.76 12.04
CA TYR A 92 13.47 8.46 11.37
C TYR A 92 14.90 7.94 11.32
N ASN A 93 15.07 6.61 11.36
CA ASN A 93 16.36 5.97 11.16
C ASN A 93 16.59 5.77 9.67
N LYS A 94 17.30 6.70 9.02
CA LYS A 94 17.64 6.55 7.60
C LYS A 94 18.80 5.58 7.41
N GLY A 95 18.73 4.81 6.34
CA GLY A 95 19.80 3.94 5.87
C GLY A 95 20.88 4.71 5.13
N ARG A 96 22.10 4.18 5.14
CA ARG A 96 23.27 4.63 4.38
C ARG A 96 23.79 3.43 3.61
N CYS A 97 23.71 3.48 2.29
CA CYS A 97 24.27 2.47 1.42
C CYS A 97 25.78 2.71 1.26
N ILE A 98 26.57 1.94 1.99
CA ILE A 98 28.04 2.11 2.10
C ILE A 98 28.84 1.08 1.31
N LYS A 99 28.18 0.03 0.80
CA LYS A 99 28.78 -1.02 -0.03
C LYS A 99 27.72 -1.68 -0.91
N LYS A 100 28.16 -2.51 -1.85
CA LYS A 100 27.29 -3.27 -2.75
C LYS A 100 26.22 -4.05 -1.97
N LEU A 101 24.98 -3.94 -2.45
CA LEU A 101 23.84 -4.56 -1.81
C LEU A 101 23.84 -6.08 -1.99
N LYS A 102 23.41 -6.80 -0.94
CA LYS A 102 23.09 -8.22 -1.04
C LYS A 102 21.80 -8.56 -0.32
N TYR A 103 21.03 -9.40 -0.97
CA TYR A 103 19.84 -10.00 -0.41
C TYR A 103 20.19 -11.07 0.62
N LYS A 104 19.60 -10.99 1.81
CA LYS A 104 19.83 -11.94 2.92
C LYS A 104 18.83 -13.10 2.96
N GLY A 105 17.77 -13.06 2.14
CA GLY A 105 16.68 -14.04 2.15
C GLY A 105 15.29 -13.40 2.27
N PRO A 106 14.22 -14.20 2.13
CA PRO A 106 12.85 -13.70 1.96
C PRO A 106 12.25 -13.23 3.26
N TYR A 107 12.55 -11.97 3.58
CA TYR A 107 12.26 -11.39 4.86
C TYR A 107 10.78 -11.04 5.12
N HIS A 108 9.90 -11.29 4.14
CA HIS A 108 8.45 -11.26 4.31
C HIS A 108 7.81 -12.66 4.30
N LEU A 109 8.61 -13.73 4.18
CA LEU A 109 8.08 -15.08 4.00
C LEU A 109 7.29 -15.57 5.22
N ASP A 110 7.87 -15.47 6.42
CA ASP A 110 7.22 -15.96 7.65
C ASP A 110 5.89 -15.24 7.95
N GLU A 111 5.80 -13.95 7.59
CA GLU A 111 4.55 -13.21 7.73
C GLU A 111 3.53 -13.58 6.66
N PHE A 112 3.96 -13.76 5.41
CA PHE A 112 3.10 -14.23 4.33
C PHE A 112 2.53 -15.64 4.60
N LEU A 113 3.37 -16.59 5.00
CA LEU A 113 2.94 -17.96 5.31
C LEU A 113 1.93 -17.98 6.46
N PHE A 114 2.17 -17.19 7.51
CA PHE A 114 1.22 -17.06 8.61
C PHE A 114 -0.14 -16.51 8.13
N VAL A 115 -0.16 -15.50 7.27
CA VAL A 115 -1.41 -14.97 6.70
C VAL A 115 -2.10 -16.04 5.86
N LYS A 116 -1.35 -16.72 4.99
CA LYS A 116 -1.84 -17.78 4.10
C LYS A 116 -2.48 -18.93 4.86
N GLU A 117 -1.95 -19.31 6.01
CA GLU A 117 -2.50 -20.37 6.86
C GLU A 117 -3.78 -19.96 7.61
N ASN A 118 -4.04 -18.65 7.76
CA ASN A 118 -5.08 -18.13 8.64
C ASN A 118 -6.24 -17.42 7.93
N THR A 119 -6.27 -17.37 6.60
CA THR A 119 -7.37 -16.81 5.81
C THR A 119 -7.66 -17.60 4.54
N ASN A 120 -8.92 -17.58 4.11
CA ASN A 120 -9.34 -18.06 2.79
C ASN A 120 -9.63 -16.92 1.81
N ASN A 121 -9.51 -15.66 2.26
CA ASN A 121 -9.72 -14.50 1.42
C ASN A 121 -8.53 -14.31 0.47
N LEU A 122 -8.69 -13.47 -0.55
CA LEU A 122 -7.57 -13.12 -1.41
C LEU A 122 -6.52 -12.36 -0.59
N ILE A 123 -5.26 -12.75 -0.75
CA ILE A 123 -4.15 -12.14 -0.02
C ILE A 123 -3.47 -11.15 -0.94
N LYS A 124 -3.34 -9.90 -0.48
CA LYS A 124 -2.50 -8.88 -1.11
C LYS A 124 -1.32 -8.61 -0.20
N LEU A 125 -0.11 -8.92 -0.65
CA LEU A 125 1.10 -8.76 0.15
C LEU A 125 1.76 -7.40 -0.14
N PRO A 126 1.73 -6.42 0.79
CA PRO A 126 2.40 -5.14 0.60
C PRO A 126 3.90 -5.24 0.86
N ILE A 127 4.74 -4.71 -0.03
CA ILE A 127 6.19 -4.59 0.15
C ILE A 127 6.63 -3.17 -0.23
N THR A 128 7.69 -2.65 0.38
CA THR A 128 8.24 -1.36 -0.04
C THR A 128 9.02 -1.49 -1.34
N GLY A 129 8.75 -0.60 -2.29
CA GLY A 129 9.40 -0.58 -3.59
C GLY A 129 10.82 -0.01 -3.58
N ALA A 130 11.55 -0.30 -4.65
CA ALA A 130 12.97 0.01 -4.77
C ALA A 130 13.25 1.52 -4.80
N TYR A 131 12.37 2.30 -5.42
CA TYR A 131 12.57 3.74 -5.55
C TYR A 131 12.51 4.41 -4.18
N THR A 132 11.49 4.11 -3.37
CA THR A 132 11.33 4.63 -2.01
C THR A 132 12.46 4.18 -1.09
N LEU A 133 12.89 2.91 -1.18
CA LEU A 133 14.04 2.43 -0.40
C LEU A 133 15.31 3.20 -0.72
N ALA A 134 15.54 3.57 -1.99
CA ALA A 134 16.68 4.38 -2.38
C ALA A 134 16.52 5.84 -1.91
N ASP A 135 15.38 6.46 -2.23
CA ASP A 135 15.09 7.88 -1.97
C ASP A 135 15.18 8.25 -0.48
N TRP A 136 14.71 7.33 0.39
CA TRP A 136 14.78 7.53 1.83
C TRP A 136 16.12 7.14 2.46
N SER A 137 17.07 6.65 1.66
CA SER A 137 18.43 6.28 2.08
C SER A 137 19.47 7.27 1.55
N TYR A 138 20.59 7.38 2.25
CA TYR A 138 21.79 8.00 1.68
C TYR A 138 22.52 7.01 0.77
N ASN A 139 22.92 7.48 -0.41
CA ASN A 139 23.78 6.72 -1.31
C ASN A 139 25.23 7.18 -1.17
N GLU A 140 26.10 6.31 -0.64
CA GLU A 140 27.53 6.58 -0.45
C GLU A 140 28.42 5.61 -1.26
N TYR A 141 27.80 4.71 -2.05
CA TYR A 141 28.51 3.65 -2.77
C TYR A 141 28.31 3.70 -4.29
N TYR A 142 27.07 3.91 -4.75
CA TYR A 142 26.77 3.95 -6.18
C TYR A 142 27.02 5.34 -6.76
N LYS A 143 27.35 5.42 -8.04
CA LYS A 143 27.69 6.69 -8.71
C LYS A 143 26.50 7.62 -8.84
N SER A 144 25.30 7.08 -8.97
CA SER A 144 24.07 7.85 -9.14
C SER A 144 22.89 7.22 -8.38
N LYS A 145 21.78 7.96 -8.28
CA LYS A 145 20.53 7.47 -7.68
C LYS A 145 19.94 6.34 -8.51
N GLU A 146 20.01 6.47 -9.84
CA GLU A 146 19.54 5.47 -10.80
C GLU A 146 20.26 4.14 -10.61
N ASP A 147 21.60 4.16 -10.52
CA ASP A 147 22.40 2.96 -10.26
C ASP A 147 21.97 2.28 -8.95
N PHE A 148 21.70 3.07 -7.91
CA PHE A 148 21.28 2.57 -6.60
C PHE A 148 19.87 1.98 -6.64
N VAL A 149 18.88 2.69 -7.21
CA VAL A 149 17.49 2.23 -7.39
C VAL A 149 17.45 0.94 -8.20
N MET A 150 18.21 0.88 -9.30
CA MET A 150 18.25 -0.29 -10.16
C MET A 150 18.95 -1.48 -9.49
N ASP A 151 19.95 -1.26 -8.65
CA ASP A 151 20.58 -2.33 -7.87
C ASP A 151 19.63 -2.88 -6.79
N ILE A 152 18.88 -2.02 -6.07
CA ILE A 152 17.83 -2.45 -5.14
C ILE A 152 16.78 -3.28 -5.89
N SER A 153 16.30 -2.79 -7.04
CA SER A 153 15.30 -3.49 -7.85
C SER A 153 15.77 -4.89 -8.25
N LYS A 154 17.00 -4.96 -8.81
CA LYS A 154 17.59 -6.19 -9.38
C LYS A 154 17.97 -7.22 -8.34
N ASN A 155 18.59 -6.76 -7.25
CA ASN A 155 19.32 -7.62 -6.33
C ASN A 155 18.63 -7.76 -4.98
N ILE A 156 17.61 -6.97 -4.66
CA ILE A 156 16.86 -7.05 -3.41
C ILE A 156 15.38 -7.37 -3.66
N ILE A 157 14.67 -6.50 -4.37
CA ILE A 157 13.21 -6.62 -4.50
C ILE A 157 12.82 -7.76 -5.43
N ARG A 158 13.46 -7.90 -6.59
CA ARG A 158 13.15 -9.01 -7.51
C ARG A 158 13.40 -10.39 -6.89
N PRO A 159 14.54 -10.67 -6.23
CA PRO A 159 14.72 -11.94 -5.50
C PRO A 159 13.67 -12.16 -4.41
N LEU A 160 13.32 -11.12 -3.64
CA LEU A 160 12.25 -11.20 -2.64
C LEU A 160 10.91 -11.59 -3.27
N ILE A 161 10.48 -10.89 -4.32
CA ILE A 161 9.23 -11.20 -5.04
C ILE A 161 9.27 -12.62 -5.57
N LYS A 162 10.40 -13.05 -6.14
CA LYS A 162 10.55 -14.40 -6.69
C LYS A 162 10.35 -15.47 -5.61
N ASP A 163 10.95 -15.29 -4.44
CA ASP A 163 10.82 -16.23 -3.33
C ASP A 163 9.39 -16.24 -2.76
N LEU A 164 8.73 -15.08 -2.66
CA LEU A 164 7.33 -14.99 -2.20
C LEU A 164 6.36 -15.67 -3.17
N VAL A 165 6.51 -15.41 -4.47
CA VAL A 165 5.66 -16.03 -5.52
C VAL A 165 5.88 -17.54 -5.57
N LYS A 166 7.12 -18.01 -5.38
CA LYS A 166 7.42 -19.45 -5.29
C LYS A 166 6.64 -20.13 -4.16
N GLU A 167 6.40 -19.43 -3.06
CA GLU A 167 5.64 -19.93 -1.90
C GLU A 167 4.12 -19.64 -2.03
N GLY A 168 3.67 -19.12 -3.18
CA GLY A 168 2.27 -18.96 -3.56
C GLY A 168 1.69 -17.57 -3.30
N ALA A 169 2.51 -16.52 -3.22
CA ALA A 169 2.01 -15.14 -3.22
C ALA A 169 1.56 -14.74 -4.63
N ASP A 170 0.25 -14.66 -4.86
CA ASP A 170 -0.31 -14.39 -6.19
C ASP A 170 -0.63 -12.91 -6.45
N PHE A 171 -0.68 -12.07 -5.41
CA PHE A 171 -0.90 -10.62 -5.52
C PHE A 171 0.05 -9.86 -4.59
N ILE A 172 0.96 -9.10 -5.19
CA ILE A 172 1.96 -8.29 -4.49
C ILE A 172 1.69 -6.81 -4.77
N GLN A 173 1.54 -6.02 -3.70
CA GLN A 173 1.45 -4.57 -3.77
C GLN A 173 2.85 -3.99 -3.50
N ILE A 174 3.33 -3.14 -4.39
CA ILE A 174 4.60 -2.42 -4.22
C ILE A 174 4.28 -0.99 -3.81
N ASP A 175 4.73 -0.61 -2.62
CA ASP A 175 4.47 0.70 -2.03
C ASP A 175 5.58 1.68 -2.40
N GLU A 176 5.21 2.75 -3.09
CA GLU A 176 6.13 3.81 -3.53
C GLU A 176 5.65 5.21 -3.08
N PRO A 177 5.59 5.49 -1.76
CA PRO A 177 5.20 6.81 -1.26
C PRO A 177 6.15 7.94 -1.71
N ALA A 178 7.38 7.64 -2.11
CA ALA A 178 8.31 8.64 -2.65
C ALA A 178 8.09 8.92 -4.15
N ALA A 179 7.29 8.13 -4.88
CA ALA A 179 7.21 8.22 -6.35
C ALA A 179 6.81 9.61 -6.89
N THR A 180 6.04 10.38 -6.10
CA THR A 180 5.52 11.69 -6.53
C THR A 180 6.19 12.87 -5.81
N THR A 181 7.20 12.61 -4.97
CA THR A 181 7.99 13.70 -4.38
C THR A 181 8.94 14.33 -5.40
N HIS A 182 9.31 13.57 -6.43
CA HIS A 182 10.14 13.99 -7.57
C HIS A 182 9.44 13.60 -8.88
N PRO A 183 8.42 14.35 -9.34
CA PRO A 183 7.65 14.01 -10.55
C PRO A 183 8.52 13.83 -11.81
N GLU A 184 9.64 14.52 -11.89
CA GLU A 184 10.65 14.41 -12.95
C GLU A 184 11.32 13.03 -13.03
N GLU A 185 11.31 12.26 -11.93
CA GLU A 185 11.90 10.93 -11.83
C GLU A 185 10.90 9.79 -12.10
N MET A 186 9.68 10.09 -12.58
CA MET A 186 8.65 9.05 -12.81
C MET A 186 9.13 7.93 -13.75
N ASN A 187 10.00 8.22 -14.72
CA ASN A 187 10.62 7.19 -15.56
C ASN A 187 11.43 6.17 -14.72
N LEU A 188 12.21 6.65 -13.75
CA LEU A 188 12.99 5.79 -12.86
C LEU A 188 12.08 4.96 -11.94
N VAL A 189 10.97 5.54 -11.45
CA VAL A 189 9.94 4.80 -10.70
C VAL A 189 9.41 3.64 -11.53
N VAL A 190 9.00 3.91 -12.77
CA VAL A 190 8.46 2.89 -13.70
C VAL A 190 9.49 1.82 -14.04
N GLU A 191 10.73 2.21 -14.35
CA GLU A 191 11.82 1.28 -14.66
C GLU A 191 12.15 0.38 -13.46
N SER A 192 12.21 0.96 -12.26
CA SER A 192 12.49 0.22 -11.03
C SER A 192 11.39 -0.77 -10.67
N PHE A 193 10.12 -0.39 -10.84
CA PHE A 193 8.97 -1.28 -10.66
C PHE A 193 9.03 -2.45 -11.65
N ASN A 194 9.21 -2.13 -12.93
CA ASN A 194 9.27 -3.14 -14.00
C ASN A 194 10.44 -4.11 -13.83
N GLU A 195 11.62 -3.62 -13.41
CA GLU A 195 12.77 -4.47 -13.13
C GLU A 195 12.58 -5.32 -11.88
N SER A 196 11.89 -4.80 -10.86
CA SER A 196 11.55 -5.52 -9.63
C SER A 196 10.67 -6.75 -9.89
N ILE A 197 9.77 -6.70 -10.88
CA ILE A 197 8.85 -7.82 -11.19
C ILE A 197 9.29 -8.67 -12.39
N LYS A 198 10.43 -8.35 -13.01
CA LYS A 198 10.84 -8.90 -14.30
C LYS A 198 10.95 -10.43 -14.30
N GLY A 199 10.16 -11.08 -15.16
CA GLY A 199 10.17 -12.52 -15.36
C GLY A 199 9.45 -13.31 -14.26
N ILE A 200 8.64 -12.65 -13.43
CA ILE A 200 7.87 -13.27 -12.36
C ILE A 200 6.39 -13.08 -12.66
N ASN A 201 5.62 -14.17 -12.63
CA ASN A 201 4.21 -14.16 -12.96
C ASN A 201 3.37 -14.08 -11.67
N ALA A 202 2.81 -12.90 -11.39
CA ALA A 202 1.84 -12.65 -10.33
C ALA A 202 1.00 -11.43 -10.69
N LYS A 203 -0.05 -11.14 -9.92
CA LYS A 203 -0.72 -9.84 -9.96
C LYS A 203 0.13 -8.82 -9.20
N TYR A 204 0.25 -7.62 -9.76
CA TYR A 204 1.04 -6.54 -9.17
C TYR A 204 0.19 -5.29 -8.98
N GLY A 205 0.14 -4.79 -7.76
CA GLY A 205 -0.44 -3.50 -7.41
C GLY A 205 0.67 -2.49 -7.15
N ILE A 206 0.38 -1.20 -7.34
CA ILE A 206 1.24 -0.12 -6.85
C ILE A 206 0.42 0.81 -5.97
N HIS A 207 0.89 1.02 -4.74
CA HIS A 207 0.32 2.04 -3.88
C HIS A 207 1.23 3.27 -3.88
N ILE A 208 0.67 4.41 -4.27
CA ILE A 208 1.33 5.72 -4.19
C ILE A 208 0.40 6.60 -3.37
N CYS A 209 0.90 7.21 -2.31
CA CYS A 209 0.15 8.10 -1.43
C CYS A 209 0.87 9.44 -1.25
N TYR A 210 0.16 10.40 -0.64
CA TYR A 210 0.59 11.77 -0.37
C TYR A 210 0.98 12.57 -1.63
N SER A 211 0.37 12.24 -2.76
CA SER A 211 0.61 12.92 -4.04
C SER A 211 -0.25 14.17 -4.19
N GLY A 212 0.31 15.25 -4.72
CA GLY A 212 -0.47 16.46 -5.03
C GLY A 212 -1.52 16.20 -6.13
N ASN A 213 -1.09 15.58 -7.24
CA ASN A 213 -1.93 15.27 -8.39
C ASN A 213 -1.44 14.01 -9.11
N TYR A 214 -2.25 12.95 -9.12
CA TYR A 214 -1.87 11.69 -9.79
C TYR A 214 -1.83 11.76 -11.31
N SER A 215 -2.42 12.79 -11.92
CA SER A 215 -2.29 13.01 -13.36
C SER A 215 -0.83 13.29 -13.77
N ASP A 216 0.01 13.75 -12.83
CA ASP A 216 1.42 14.07 -13.09
C ASP A 216 2.29 12.82 -13.33
N MET A 217 1.75 11.62 -13.07
CA MET A 217 2.42 10.35 -13.39
C MET A 217 2.36 10.02 -14.89
N TYR A 218 1.45 10.66 -15.64
CA TYR A 218 1.26 10.40 -17.07
C TYR A 218 2.16 11.31 -17.93
N PRO A 219 2.63 10.84 -19.10
CA PRO A 219 2.35 9.52 -19.69
C PRO A 219 3.23 8.37 -19.18
N GLN A 220 4.29 8.64 -18.41
CA GLN A 220 5.33 7.68 -18.04
C GLN A 220 4.75 6.41 -17.38
N VAL A 221 3.75 6.56 -16.50
CA VAL A 221 3.13 5.46 -15.76
C VAL A 221 2.40 4.43 -16.65
N LEU A 222 2.11 4.76 -17.91
CA LEU A 222 1.52 3.83 -18.87
C LEU A 222 2.44 2.62 -19.11
N GLU A 223 3.76 2.84 -19.12
CA GLU A 223 4.79 1.81 -19.30
C GLU A 223 4.97 0.91 -18.07
N MET A 224 4.33 1.25 -16.94
CA MET A 224 4.37 0.43 -15.74
C MET A 224 3.54 -0.86 -15.94
N LYS A 225 4.16 -2.01 -15.69
CA LYS A 225 3.57 -3.35 -15.84
C LYS A 225 2.74 -3.78 -14.63
N ASN A 226 2.16 -2.82 -13.92
CA ASN A 226 1.23 -3.08 -12.83
C ASN A 226 -0.14 -3.48 -13.40
N HIS A 227 -0.94 -4.15 -12.56
CA HIS A 227 -2.32 -4.54 -12.85
C HIS A 227 -3.31 -3.63 -12.14
N GLN A 228 -2.93 -3.07 -10.98
CA GLN A 228 -3.77 -2.21 -10.17
C GLN A 228 -3.00 -0.98 -9.67
N TYR A 229 -3.64 0.20 -9.73
CA TYR A 229 -3.20 1.40 -9.01
C TYR A 229 -3.98 1.52 -7.71
N GLU A 230 -3.34 1.82 -6.59
CA GLU A 230 -4.01 2.06 -5.31
C GLU A 230 -3.69 3.47 -4.84
N LEU A 231 -4.64 4.39 -5.00
CA LEU A 231 -4.39 5.83 -4.91
C LEU A 231 -5.34 6.51 -3.93
N GLU A 232 -4.93 7.65 -3.40
CA GLU A 232 -5.69 8.42 -2.43
C GLU A 232 -6.56 9.50 -3.09
N PHE A 233 -7.80 9.69 -2.66
CA PHE A 233 -8.66 10.71 -3.27
C PHE A 233 -9.57 11.40 -2.27
N ALA A 234 -9.96 10.69 -1.21
CA ALA A 234 -10.95 11.17 -0.27
C ALA A 234 -10.47 12.40 0.51
N ASN A 235 -9.18 12.48 0.83
CA ASN A 235 -8.54 13.61 1.51
C ASN A 235 -8.64 14.94 0.72
N ARG A 236 -8.84 14.87 -0.59
CA ARG A 236 -9.01 16.03 -1.49
C ARG A 236 -10.46 16.19 -1.97
N ASP A 237 -11.38 15.36 -1.47
CA ASP A 237 -12.76 15.34 -1.90
C ASP A 237 -13.71 16.04 -0.91
N SER A 238 -14.90 16.43 -1.38
CA SER A 238 -15.90 17.00 -0.50
C SER A 238 -16.53 15.94 0.41
N TRP A 239 -16.81 16.32 1.66
CA TRP A 239 -17.65 15.55 2.58
C TRP A 239 -19.15 15.63 2.26
N LYS A 240 -19.56 16.46 1.29
CA LYS A 240 -20.95 16.56 0.82
C LYS A 240 -21.35 15.28 0.08
N LYS A 241 -22.53 14.74 0.38
CA LYS A 241 -23.15 13.61 -0.34
C LYS A 241 -23.57 14.02 -1.77
N GLY A 242 -23.85 13.03 -2.60
CA GLY A 242 -24.28 13.17 -4.00
C GLY A 242 -23.15 13.00 -5.03
N MET A 243 -23.49 12.81 -6.30
CA MET A 243 -22.52 12.59 -7.39
C MET A 243 -22.23 13.87 -8.20
N GLN A 244 -22.59 15.04 -7.69
CA GLN A 244 -22.36 16.31 -8.38
C GLN A 244 -20.86 16.53 -8.57
N HIS A 245 -20.44 16.83 -9.80
CA HIS A 245 -19.02 17.00 -10.15
C HIS A 245 -18.30 18.02 -9.26
N SER A 246 -18.99 19.11 -8.88
CA SER A 246 -18.46 20.13 -7.96
C SER A 246 -18.08 19.60 -6.59
N ASN A 247 -18.71 18.51 -6.12
CA ASN A 247 -18.43 17.85 -4.85
C ASN A 247 -17.43 16.69 -4.99
N ARG A 248 -17.14 16.22 -6.22
CA ARG A 248 -16.32 15.03 -6.51
C ARG A 248 -14.96 15.35 -7.14
N LYS A 249 -14.44 16.55 -6.86
CA LYS A 249 -13.20 17.07 -7.46
C LYS A 249 -11.97 16.25 -7.10
N GLY A 250 -11.95 15.59 -5.93
CA GLY A 250 -10.82 14.75 -5.51
C GLY A 250 -10.55 13.59 -6.49
N TYR A 251 -11.61 13.10 -7.13
CA TYR A 251 -11.55 12.00 -8.10
C TYR A 251 -11.44 12.49 -9.55
N ALA A 252 -12.04 13.64 -9.85
CA ALA A 252 -12.26 14.09 -11.23
C ALA A 252 -11.00 14.22 -12.09
N SER A 253 -9.91 14.79 -11.55
CA SER A 253 -8.67 15.03 -12.31
C SER A 253 -8.08 13.71 -12.82
N PHE A 254 -7.80 12.79 -11.90
CA PHE A 254 -7.20 11.50 -12.25
C PHE A 254 -8.12 10.68 -13.16
N MET A 255 -9.41 10.60 -12.86
CA MET A 255 -10.35 9.81 -13.67
C MET A 255 -10.50 10.36 -15.09
N LYS A 256 -10.39 11.69 -15.27
CA LYS A 256 -10.36 12.31 -16.59
C LYS A 256 -9.11 11.87 -17.36
N THR A 257 -7.92 12.04 -16.76
CA THR A 257 -6.64 11.64 -17.36
C THR A 257 -6.61 10.15 -17.69
N PHE A 258 -7.05 9.29 -16.76
CA PHE A 258 -7.14 7.85 -16.94
C PHE A 258 -7.97 7.47 -18.18
N LYS A 259 -9.10 8.15 -18.39
CA LYS A 259 -9.95 7.95 -19.56
C LYS A 259 -9.33 8.52 -20.85
N GLU A 260 -8.71 9.69 -20.79
CA GLU A 260 -8.06 10.35 -21.94
C GLU A 260 -6.92 9.51 -22.52
N TYR A 261 -6.14 8.85 -21.67
CA TYR A 261 -5.09 7.91 -22.09
C TYR A 261 -5.61 6.50 -22.41
N GLY A 262 -6.91 6.24 -22.26
CA GLY A 262 -7.52 4.95 -22.59
C GLY A 262 -7.07 3.79 -21.69
N GLU A 263 -6.60 4.09 -20.48
CA GLU A 263 -6.06 3.09 -19.54
C GLU A 263 -7.16 2.09 -19.12
N LYS A 264 -6.75 0.83 -18.91
CA LYS A 264 -7.66 -0.29 -18.59
C LYS A 264 -7.21 -1.10 -17.38
N LYS A 265 -6.20 -0.64 -16.65
CA LYS A 265 -5.76 -1.21 -15.38
C LYS A 265 -6.83 -1.01 -14.29
N GLU A 266 -6.79 -1.84 -13.26
CA GLU A 266 -7.66 -1.69 -12.09
C GLU A 266 -7.28 -0.44 -11.28
N ILE A 267 -8.27 0.18 -10.64
CA ILE A 267 -8.14 1.35 -9.77
C ILE A 267 -8.66 0.98 -8.38
N GLY A 268 -7.75 0.75 -7.46
CA GLY A 268 -7.96 0.89 -6.03
C GLY A 268 -8.29 2.34 -5.67
N LEU A 269 -9.59 2.59 -5.51
CA LEU A 269 -10.17 3.88 -5.22
C LEU A 269 -10.12 4.17 -3.72
N GLY A 270 -9.26 5.11 -3.31
CA GLY A 270 -9.28 5.71 -1.98
C GLY A 270 -10.60 6.43 -1.69
N VAL A 271 -11.43 5.87 -0.81
CA VAL A 271 -12.76 6.41 -0.46
C VAL A 271 -12.89 6.90 0.98
N LEU A 272 -11.84 6.72 1.78
CA LEU A 272 -11.76 7.16 3.18
C LEU A 272 -10.52 8.02 3.38
N ASP A 273 -10.70 9.22 3.92
CA ASP A 273 -9.59 10.07 4.34
C ASP A 273 -9.02 9.53 5.65
N VAL A 274 -7.78 9.02 5.60
CA VAL A 274 -7.10 8.45 6.76
C VAL A 274 -6.37 9.48 7.61
N HIS A 275 -6.41 10.77 7.24
CA HIS A 275 -5.77 11.87 7.96
C HIS A 275 -6.68 12.52 9.00
N VAL A 276 -7.99 12.23 8.97
CA VAL A 276 -8.95 12.70 9.99
C VAL A 276 -9.54 11.55 10.79
N ASP A 277 -10.12 11.88 11.95
CA ASP A 277 -10.75 10.91 12.85
C ASP A 277 -12.25 10.75 12.58
N ASP A 278 -12.87 11.72 11.88
CA ASP A 278 -14.26 11.67 11.43
C ASP A 278 -14.54 10.45 10.57
N ILE A 279 -15.71 9.84 10.73
CA ILE A 279 -16.12 8.67 9.96
C ILE A 279 -16.99 9.11 8.79
N GLU A 280 -16.53 8.85 7.57
CA GLU A 280 -17.29 9.09 6.35
C GLU A 280 -18.61 8.31 6.39
N PRO A 281 -19.78 8.92 6.14
CA PRO A 281 -21.02 8.18 6.06
C PRO A 281 -21.01 7.16 4.91
N PRO A 282 -21.66 5.99 5.04
CA PRO A 282 -21.72 4.99 3.97
C PRO A 282 -22.28 5.55 2.65
N GLU A 283 -23.20 6.52 2.70
CA GLU A 283 -23.73 7.15 1.48
C GLU A 283 -22.68 7.98 0.75
N LEU A 284 -21.80 8.66 1.49
CA LEU A 284 -20.70 9.42 0.89
C LEU A 284 -19.74 8.46 0.18
N VAL A 285 -19.38 7.36 0.83
CA VAL A 285 -18.55 6.31 0.22
C VAL A 285 -19.20 5.77 -1.06
N ARG A 286 -20.49 5.41 -1.00
CA ARG A 286 -21.26 4.98 -2.17
C ARG A 286 -21.18 6.01 -3.30
N ASP A 287 -21.40 7.28 -3.00
CA ASP A 287 -21.45 8.34 -4.01
C ASP A 287 -20.08 8.57 -4.68
N ARG A 288 -18.98 8.40 -3.93
CA ARG A 288 -17.61 8.43 -4.46
C ARG A 288 -17.37 7.26 -5.43
N ILE A 289 -17.76 6.05 -5.03
CA ILE A 289 -17.65 4.84 -5.87
C ILE A 289 -18.46 4.99 -7.16
N LEU A 290 -19.74 5.37 -7.06
CA LEU A 290 -20.60 5.53 -8.23
C LEU A 290 -20.10 6.61 -9.18
N TYR A 291 -19.52 7.70 -8.65
CA TYR A 291 -18.93 8.75 -9.45
C TYR A 291 -17.72 8.25 -10.23
N ALA A 292 -16.78 7.57 -9.57
CA ALA A 292 -15.60 7.00 -10.22
C ALA A 292 -15.97 5.93 -11.26
N ALA A 293 -16.89 5.01 -10.92
CA ALA A 293 -17.38 3.99 -11.84
C ALA A 293 -18.02 4.59 -13.09
N LYS A 294 -18.81 5.67 -12.94
CA LYS A 294 -19.37 6.42 -14.07
C LYS A 294 -18.28 7.07 -14.93
N MET A 295 -17.22 7.60 -14.33
CA MET A 295 -16.12 8.21 -15.10
C MET A 295 -15.25 7.18 -15.82
N ALA A 296 -15.08 5.99 -15.25
CA ALA A 296 -14.32 4.90 -15.85
C ALA A 296 -15.05 4.22 -17.03
N ASP A 297 -16.36 4.40 -17.15
CA ASP A 297 -17.27 3.66 -18.04
C ASP A 297 -17.22 2.12 -17.87
N ASP A 298 -16.59 1.62 -16.81
CA ASP A 298 -16.56 0.19 -16.45
C ASP A 298 -16.38 0.04 -14.93
N PRO A 299 -17.42 -0.37 -14.17
CA PRO A 299 -17.29 -0.59 -12.73
C PRO A 299 -16.38 -1.77 -12.37
N ASN A 300 -16.05 -2.66 -13.31
CA ASN A 300 -15.13 -3.78 -13.07
C ASN A 300 -13.68 -3.33 -12.91
N LEU A 301 -13.34 -2.12 -13.32
CA LEU A 301 -12.01 -1.54 -13.09
C LEU A 301 -11.87 -1.02 -11.65
N ILE A 302 -12.97 -0.81 -10.93
CA ILE A 302 -12.93 -0.16 -9.62
C ILE A 302 -12.82 -1.20 -8.50
N HIS A 303 -11.82 -0.98 -7.64
CA HIS A 303 -11.64 -1.61 -6.33
C HIS A 303 -11.79 -0.52 -5.26
N VAL A 304 -12.10 -0.90 -4.02
CA VAL A 304 -12.42 0.06 -2.96
C VAL A 304 -11.47 -0.12 -1.78
N ASN A 305 -10.80 0.96 -1.39
CA ASN A 305 -9.85 0.99 -0.28
C ASN A 305 -9.90 2.32 0.48
N PRO A 306 -9.30 2.40 1.68
CA PRO A 306 -8.93 3.67 2.28
C PRO A 306 -7.85 4.39 1.45
N ASP A 307 -7.67 5.68 1.66
CA ASP A 307 -6.63 6.48 0.97
C ASP A 307 -5.20 5.95 1.19
N CYS A 308 -4.90 5.44 2.38
CA CYS A 308 -3.60 4.87 2.74
C CYS A 308 -3.77 3.88 3.92
N GLY A 309 -2.67 3.36 4.46
CA GLY A 309 -2.68 2.54 5.67
C GLY A 309 -3.24 3.28 6.90
N LEU A 310 -3.88 2.53 7.80
CA LEU A 310 -4.61 3.04 8.96
C LEU A 310 -3.77 3.13 10.23
N ARG A 311 -2.44 2.96 10.15
CA ARG A 311 -1.52 2.98 11.32
C ARG A 311 -1.55 4.27 12.14
N THR A 312 -1.98 5.39 11.56
CA THR A 312 -2.03 6.71 12.19
C THR A 312 -3.36 6.98 12.91
N ARG A 313 -4.36 6.09 12.78
CA ARG A 313 -5.68 6.19 13.43
C ARG A 313 -5.76 5.26 14.64
N THR A 314 -6.67 5.54 15.57
CA THR A 314 -6.97 4.56 16.63
C THR A 314 -7.64 3.33 16.02
N ARG A 315 -7.59 2.18 16.72
CA ARG A 315 -8.17 0.95 16.18
C ARG A 315 -9.69 1.06 16.04
N GLU A 316 -10.32 1.77 16.96
CA GLU A 316 -11.76 2.05 16.99
C GLU A 316 -12.19 2.88 15.77
N ILE A 317 -11.40 3.91 15.43
CA ILE A 317 -11.63 4.74 14.24
C ILE A 317 -11.39 3.93 12.97
N SER A 318 -10.28 3.18 12.90
CA SER A 318 -9.97 2.29 11.76
C SER A 318 -11.11 1.31 11.49
N PHE A 319 -11.61 0.64 12.54
CA PHE A 319 -12.74 -0.28 12.43
C PHE A 319 -14.01 0.43 11.92
N SER A 320 -14.34 1.59 12.48
CA SER A 320 -15.54 2.35 12.11
C SER A 320 -15.49 2.85 10.66
N LYS A 321 -14.33 3.33 10.21
CA LYS A 321 -14.09 3.72 8.80
C LYS A 321 -14.25 2.53 7.87
N LEU A 322 -13.58 1.41 8.14
CA LEU A 322 -13.68 0.19 7.30
C LEU A 322 -15.10 -0.37 7.26
N LYS A 323 -15.82 -0.38 8.39
CA LYS A 323 -17.24 -0.77 8.42
C LYS A 323 -18.10 0.12 7.53
N SER A 324 -17.88 1.42 7.58
CA SER A 324 -18.57 2.38 6.72
C SER A 324 -18.25 2.14 5.24
N MET A 325 -16.97 1.89 4.92
CA MET A 325 -16.52 1.60 3.57
C MET A 325 -17.19 0.36 2.98
N VAL A 326 -17.21 -0.76 3.70
CA VAL A 326 -17.87 -1.99 3.24
C VAL A 326 -19.37 -1.76 3.07
N THR A 327 -20.00 -1.03 4.00
CA THR A 327 -21.44 -0.71 3.91
C THR A 327 -21.73 0.14 2.68
N GLY A 328 -20.97 1.21 2.44
CA GLY A 328 -21.11 2.06 1.26
C GLY A 328 -20.84 1.32 -0.05
N THR A 329 -19.88 0.39 -0.05
CA THR A 329 -19.59 -0.47 -1.20
C THR A 329 -20.75 -1.40 -1.52
N LYS A 330 -21.37 -2.03 -0.50
CA LYS A 330 -22.60 -2.84 -0.68
C LYS A 330 -23.74 -2.01 -1.27
N MET A 331 -23.89 -0.75 -0.84
CA MET A 331 -24.88 0.16 -1.43
C MET A 331 -24.57 0.49 -2.90
N ALA A 332 -23.30 0.64 -3.25
CA ALA A 332 -22.87 0.91 -4.62
C ALA A 332 -23.09 -0.30 -5.53
N LYS A 333 -22.69 -1.51 -5.10
CA LYS A 333 -22.96 -2.78 -5.80
C LYS A 333 -24.45 -2.93 -6.12
N LYS A 334 -25.33 -2.70 -5.12
CA LYS A 334 -26.79 -2.73 -5.33
C LYS A 334 -27.29 -1.72 -6.37
N LYS A 335 -26.67 -0.53 -6.46
CA LYS A 335 -27.04 0.52 -7.44
C LYS A 335 -26.54 0.24 -8.84
N LEU A 336 -25.47 -0.54 -8.98
CA LEU A 336 -24.87 -0.94 -10.24
C LEU A 336 -25.31 -2.34 -10.70
N GLU A 337 -26.17 -3.01 -9.93
CA GLU A 337 -26.67 -4.37 -10.19
C GLU A 337 -25.54 -5.42 -10.28
N LEU A 338 -24.54 -5.30 -9.39
CA LEU A 338 -23.36 -6.17 -9.29
C LEU A 338 -23.42 -7.18 -8.15
#